data_AF-A0A431TXU7-F1
#
_entry.id   AF-A0A431TXU7-F1
#
_cell.length_a   1.000
_cell.length_b   1.000
_cell.length_c   1.000
_cell.angle_alpha   90.00
_cell.angle_beta   90.00
_cell.angle_gamma   90.00
#
_symmetry.space_group_name_H-M   'P 1'
#
loop_
_entity.id
_entity.type
_entity.pdbx_description
1 polymer ?
#
loop_
_entity_poly.entity_id
_entity_poly.type
_entity_poly.pdbx_seq_one_letter_code
_entity_poly.pdbx_strand_id
1 'polypeptide(L)' 'MTREDLARAGFFPADWIPSGTRYQHGELLVRMSLRGSLRLFIPVGSAEIELSSGSLFEPVVHYVGTLEGAAALLPQLL' A
#
# COMPACT_ATOMS: atom_id res chain seq x y z
N MET A 1 -9.13 2.56 -10.18
CA MET A 1 -8.97 3.64 -9.17
C MET A 1 -7.78 4.51 -9.57
N THR A 2 -7.81 5.83 -9.39
CA THR A 2 -6.72 6.74 -9.79
C THR A 2 -5.80 7.11 -8.63
N ARG A 3 -4.64 7.72 -8.90
CA ARG A 3 -3.79 8.32 -7.85
C ARG A 3 -4.52 9.37 -7.02
N GLU A 4 -5.40 10.15 -7.64
CA GLU A 4 -6.21 11.12 -6.90
C GLU A 4 -7.20 10.43 -5.96
N ASP A 5 -7.79 9.30 -6.39
CA ASP A 5 -8.68 8.53 -5.52
C ASP A 5 -7.93 7.94 -4.32
N LEU A 6 -6.68 7.48 -4.54
CA LEU A 6 -5.78 7.05 -3.46
C LEU A 6 -5.49 8.19 -2.47
N ALA A 7 -5.17 9.38 -2.98
CA ALA A 7 -4.93 10.56 -2.15
C ALA A 7 -6.18 10.97 -1.36
N ARG A 8 -7.37 10.98 -1.99
CA ARG A 8 -8.65 11.23 -1.31
C ARG A 8 -8.98 10.16 -0.28
N ALA A 9 -8.57 8.93 -0.52
CA ALA A 9 -8.64 7.84 0.46
C ALA A 9 -7.58 7.98 1.57
N GLY A 10 -6.79 9.05 1.62
CA GLY A 10 -5.82 9.31 2.69
C GLY A 10 -4.50 8.58 2.55
N PHE A 11 -4.21 8.01 1.37
CA PHE A 11 -2.88 7.50 1.07
C PHE A 11 -1.95 8.63 0.63
N PHE A 12 -0.75 8.66 1.16
CA PHE A 12 0.32 9.58 0.80
C PHE A 12 1.58 8.81 0.42
N PRO A 13 2.39 9.29 -0.52
CA PRO A 13 3.64 8.63 -0.88
C PRO A 13 4.62 8.61 0.30
N ALA A 14 5.36 7.53 0.45
CA ALA A 14 6.47 7.44 1.38
C ALA A 14 7.66 8.23 0.83
N ASP A 15 8.14 9.22 1.58
CA ASP A 15 9.29 10.05 1.19
C ASP A 15 10.63 9.29 1.21
N TRP A 16 10.69 8.21 1.98
CA TRP A 16 11.87 7.37 2.09
C TRP A 16 11.51 5.93 2.45
N ILE A 17 12.17 4.98 1.79
CA ILE A 17 12.02 3.53 2.04
C ILE A 17 13.37 3.00 2.54
N PRO A 18 13.45 2.43 3.76
CA PRO A 18 14.67 1.83 4.26
C PRO A 18 15.19 0.70 3.37
N SER A 19 16.52 0.61 3.25
CA SER A 19 17.16 -0.56 2.67
C SER A 19 16.86 -1.82 3.49
N GLY A 20 16.83 -2.98 2.83
CA GLY A 20 16.49 -4.26 3.47
C GLY A 20 14.99 -4.52 3.60
N THR A 21 14.13 -3.59 3.16
CA THR A 21 12.70 -3.87 2.97
C THR A 21 12.47 -4.51 1.60
N ARG A 22 11.31 -5.15 1.42
CA ARG A 22 10.90 -5.75 0.13
C ARG A 22 10.30 -4.76 -0.87
N TYR A 23 10.10 -3.50 -0.47
CA TYR A 23 9.46 -2.47 -1.29
C TYR A 23 10.45 -1.74 -2.21
N GLN A 24 11.43 -2.49 -2.71
CA GLN A 24 12.44 -1.95 -3.61
C GLN A 24 11.87 -1.92 -5.02
N HIS A 25 12.18 -0.86 -5.79
CA HIS A 25 11.75 -0.68 -7.17
C HIS A 25 10.22 -0.57 -7.36
N GLY A 26 9.61 0.39 -6.67
CA GLY A 26 8.18 0.68 -6.77
C GLY A 26 7.82 1.99 -6.06
N GLU A 27 6.53 2.29 -6.04
CA GLU A 27 5.96 3.34 -5.22
C GLU A 27 5.31 2.73 -4.00
N LEU A 28 5.64 3.25 -2.81
CA LEU A 28 4.99 2.88 -1.57
C LEU A 28 4.11 4.05 -1.12
N LEU A 29 2.81 3.82 -1.03
CA LEU A 29 1.87 4.74 -0.43
C LEU A 29 1.51 4.25 0.97
N VAL A 30 1.32 5.17 1.90
CA VAL A 30 1.02 4.89 3.30
C VAL A 30 -0.26 5.63 3.68
N ARG A 31 -1.10 4.99 4.47
CA ARG A 31 -2.25 5.60 5.13
C ARG A 31 -2.22 5.24 6.61
N MET A 32 -2.44 6.23 7.46
CA MET A 32 -2.63 5.99 8.90
C MET A 32 -4.09 5.66 9.20
N SER A 33 -4.29 4.71 10.11
CA SER A 33 -5.59 4.33 10.68
C SER A 33 -5.47 4.20 12.20
N LEU A 34 -6.60 4.04 12.89
CA LEU A 34 -6.60 3.74 14.33
C LEU A 34 -5.95 2.39 14.65
N ARG A 35 -5.85 1.48 13.67
CA ARG A 35 -5.24 0.15 13.80
C ARG A 35 -3.74 0.14 13.46
N GLY A 36 -3.17 1.29 13.10
CA GLY A 36 -1.79 1.44 12.65
C GLY A 36 -1.69 1.88 11.19
N SER A 37 -0.55 1.60 10.56
CA SER A 37 -0.32 1.97 9.16
C SER A 37 -0.76 0.88 8.19
N LEU A 38 -1.51 1.29 7.18
CA LEU A 38 -1.83 0.54 5.98
C LEU A 38 -0.92 1.03 4.86
N ARG A 39 -0.40 0.12 4.04
CA ARG A 39 0.53 0.45 2.96
C ARG A 39 0.06 -0.18 1.67
N LEU A 40 0.16 0.58 0.60
CA LEU A 40 -0.11 0.13 -0.75
C LEU A 40 1.18 0.24 -1.55
N PHE A 41 1.70 -0.89 -2.01
CA PHE A 41 2.90 -0.95 -2.83
C PHE A 41 2.54 -1.20 -4.30
N ILE A 42 3.08 -0.36 -5.18
CA ILE A 42 2.92 -0.43 -6.64
C ILE A 42 4.31 -0.74 -7.23
N PRO A 43 4.62 -2.01 -7.55
CA PRO A 43 5.88 -2.38 -8.17
C PRO A 43 6.03 -1.75 -9.57
N VAL A 44 7.23 -1.32 -9.94
CA VAL A 44 7.51 -0.84 -11.29
C VAL A 44 7.29 -1.98 -12.30
N GLY A 45 6.54 -1.70 -13.37
CA GLY A 45 6.30 -2.67 -14.45
C GLY A 45 5.32 -3.79 -14.11
N SER A 46 4.65 -3.74 -12.96
CA SER A 46 3.59 -4.67 -12.56
C SER A 46 2.21 -4.04 -12.71
N ALA A 47 1.22 -4.85 -13.07
CA ALA A 47 -0.20 -4.48 -13.01
C ALA A 47 -0.83 -4.79 -11.64
N GLU A 48 -0.13 -5.55 -10.80
CA GLU A 48 -0.57 -5.93 -9.46
C GLU A 48 0.03 -5.01 -8.40
N ILE A 49 -0.77 -4.72 -7.37
CA ILE A 49 -0.39 -3.98 -6.18
C ILE A 49 -0.45 -4.90 -4.96
N GLU A 50 0.29 -4.55 -3.92
CA GLU A 50 0.21 -5.20 -2.61
C GLU A 50 -0.41 -4.24 -1.58
N LEU A 51 -1.32 -4.74 -0.76
CA LEU A 51 -1.86 -4.03 0.40
C LEU A 51 -1.40 -4.75 1.68
N SER A 52 -0.71 -4.04 2.57
CA SER A 52 -0.11 -4.63 3.77
C SER A 52 -0.18 -3.73 5.00
N SER A 53 -0.09 -4.33 6.19
CA SER A 53 0.07 -3.63 7.48
C SER A 53 1.19 -4.28 8.30
N GLY A 54 1.38 -3.89 9.56
CA GLY A 54 2.51 -4.35 10.38
C GLY A 54 3.78 -3.53 10.14
N SER A 55 4.97 -4.14 10.28
CA SER A 55 6.24 -3.44 10.06
C SER A 55 6.64 -3.41 8.57
N LEU A 56 7.61 -2.57 8.21
CA LEU A 56 8.16 -2.54 6.85
C LEU A 56 9.06 -3.74 6.53
N PHE A 57 9.68 -4.34 7.55
CA PHE A 57 10.60 -5.47 7.41
C PHE A 57 9.85 -6.81 7.47
N GLU A 58 8.74 -6.84 8.19
CA GLU A 58 7.86 -8.00 8.36
C GLU A 58 6.41 -7.57 8.09
N PRO A 59 6.03 -7.38 6.82
CA PRO A 59 4.69 -6.93 6.49
C PRO A 59 3.67 -8.06 6.56
N VAL A 60 2.52 -7.75 7.13
CA VAL A 60 1.32 -8.58 7.07
C VAL A 60 0.58 -8.22 5.79
N VAL A 61 0.65 -9.09 4.80
CA VAL A 61 0.00 -8.89 3.49
C VAL A 61 -1.48 -9.27 3.58
N HIS A 62 -2.35 -8.33 3.21
CA HIS A 62 -3.80 -8.54 3.16
C HIS A 62 -4.29 -8.88 1.77
N TYR A 63 -3.59 -8.37 0.75
CA TYR A 63 -4.00 -8.53 -0.64
C TYR A 63 -2.84 -8.33 -1.62
N VAL A 64 -2.84 -9.13 -2.69
CA VAL A 64 -2.02 -8.93 -3.89
C VAL A 64 -2.93 -9.12 -5.11
N GLY A 65 -2.93 -8.16 -6.02
CA GLY A 65 -3.74 -8.22 -7.24
C GLY A 65 -4.01 -6.85 -7.83
N THR A 66 -5.08 -6.71 -8.61
CA THR A 66 -5.41 -5.42 -9.25
C THR A 66 -5.83 -4.36 -8.24
N LEU A 67 -5.62 -3.09 -8.60
CA LEU A 67 -6.02 -1.95 -7.78
C LEU A 67 -7.54 -1.90 -7.54
N GLU A 68 -8.33 -2.33 -8.51
CA GLU A 68 -9.79 -2.46 -8.40
C GLU A 68 -10.20 -3.45 -7.30
N GLY A 69 -9.53 -4.61 -7.23
CA GLY A 69 -9.79 -5.58 -6.17
C GLY A 69 -9.37 -5.07 -4.79
N ALA A 70 -8.27 -4.34 -4.71
CA ALA A 70 -7.84 -3.70 -3.47
C ALA A 70 -8.86 -2.66 -2.95
N ALA A 71 -9.48 -1.89 -3.86
CA ALA A 71 -10.48 -0.89 -3.50
C ALA A 71 -11.71 -1.50 -2.78
N ALA A 72 -12.10 -2.74 -3.14
CA ALA A 72 -13.17 -3.46 -2.48
C ALA A 72 -12.82 -3.92 -1.05
N LEU A 73 -11.52 -4.08 -0.75
CA LEU A 73 -11.03 -4.54 0.55
C LEU A 73 -10.73 -3.39 1.51
N LEU A 74 -10.41 -2.19 1.00
CA LEU A 74 -10.08 -1.03 1.82
C LEU A 74 -11.07 -0.76 2.96
N PRO A 75 -12.41 -0.77 2.77
CA PRO A 75 -13.36 -0.52 3.86
C PRO A 75 -13.28 -1.50 5.03
N GLN A 76 -12.74 -2.70 4.82
CA GLN A 76 -12.64 -3.76 5.84
C GLN A 76 -11.34 -3.65 6.66
N LEU A 77 -10.36 -2.91 6.14
CA LEU A 77 -9.01 -2.80 6.70
C LEU A 77 -8.77 -1.47 7.44
N LEU A 78 -9.79 -0.61 7.49
CA LEU A 78 -9.76 0.73 8.07
C LEU A 78 -10.48 0.82 9.41
#